data_AF-A0A2N5A241-F1
#
_entry.id   AF-A0A2N5A241-F1
#
_cell.length_a   1.000
_cell.length_b   1.000
_cell.length_c   1.000
_cell.angle_alpha   90.00
_cell.angle_beta   90.00
_cell.angle_gamma   90.00
#
_symmetry.space_group_name_H-M   'P 1'
#
loop_
_entity.id
_entity.type
_entity.pdbx_description
1 polymer ?
#
loop_
_entity_poly.entity_id
_entity_poly.type
_entity_poly.pdbx_seq_one_letter_code
_entity_poly.pdbx_strand_id
1 'polypeptide(L)'
;MAMVNENIVIRLAQDADIPEVKQLLERYHAKNLAGEQRANGFVTTDMTQQQLSELSSAESGVVIAVDRSCDKVIGLLLGGSWEFLSPWPMFKYMASILNEYRYQGKKLDAASSYQYGPICVAEEYRGQGVGELLLAY
;
A
#
# COMPACT_ATOMS: atom_id res chain seq x y z
N MET A 1 21.33 -3.81 -13.16
CA MET A 1 20.62 -3.57 -11.89
C MET A 1 20.69 -2.08 -11.63
N ALA A 2 19.57 -1.37 -11.68
CA ALA A 2 19.55 0.03 -11.26
C ALA A 2 19.96 0.06 -9.78
N MET A 3 20.99 0.84 -9.46
CA MET A 3 21.41 1.05 -8.08
C MET A 3 20.23 1.70 -7.36
N VAL A 4 19.65 1.00 -6.38
CA VAL A 4 18.75 1.64 -5.42
C VAL A 4 19.53 2.80 -4.81
N ASN A 5 18.99 4.01 -4.93
CA ASN A 5 19.59 5.20 -4.33
C ASN A 5 19.77 4.93 -2.82
N GLU A 6 21.01 5.00 -2.31
CA GLU A 6 21.36 4.69 -0.91
C GLU A 6 20.60 5.57 0.11
N ASN A 7 19.96 6.63 -0.37
CA ASN A 7 19.14 7.54 0.42
C ASN A 7 17.68 7.08 0.63
N ILE A 8 17.24 6.00 -0.03
CA ILE A 8 15.88 5.48 0.13
C ILE A 8 15.83 4.53 1.32
N VAL A 9 14.94 4.83 2.27
CA VAL A 9 14.73 3.99 3.45
C VAL A 9 13.30 3.52 3.54
N ILE A 10 13.15 2.22 3.81
CA ILE A 10 11.85 1.60 4.06
C ILE A 10 11.61 1.49 5.55
N ARG A 11 10.43 1.89 6.01
CA ARG A 11 10.00 1.77 7.41
C ARG A 11 8.47 1.74 7.51
N LEU A 12 7.97 1.32 8.68
CA LEU A 12 6.58 1.60 9.05
C LEU A 12 6.33 3.12 9.13
N ALA A 13 5.15 3.54 8.67
CA ALA A 13 4.70 4.90 8.83
C ALA A 13 4.42 5.23 10.30
N GLN A 14 4.64 6.49 10.64
CA GLN A 14 4.21 7.12 11.88
C GLN A 14 3.08 8.10 11.56
N ASP A 15 2.36 8.55 12.58
CA ASP A 15 1.25 9.51 12.40
C ASP A 15 1.67 10.78 11.65
N ALA A 16 2.92 11.23 11.81
CA ALA A 16 3.46 12.38 11.10
C ALA A 16 3.56 12.18 9.58
N ASP A 17 3.66 10.93 9.10
CA ASP A 17 3.77 10.62 7.68
C ASP A 17 2.41 10.51 6.98
N ILE A 18 1.34 10.30 7.74
CA ILE A 18 -0.01 10.00 7.20
C ILE A 18 -0.54 11.08 6.25
N PRO A 19 -0.30 12.39 6.48
CA PRO A 19 -0.64 13.41 5.50
C PRO A 19 0.04 13.19 4.13
N GLU A 20 1.32 12.84 4.10
CA GLU A 20 2.05 12.56 2.85
C GLU A 20 1.65 11.23 2.22
N VAL A 21 1.39 10.19 3.01
CA VAL A 21 0.82 8.92 2.54
C VAL A 21 -0.50 9.17 1.83
N LYS A 22 -1.39 9.95 2.44
CA LYS A 22 -2.68 10.32 1.85
C LYS A 22 -2.49 11.13 0.57
N GLN A 23 -1.59 12.11 0.58
CA GLN A 23 -1.28 12.92 -0.60
C GLN A 23 -0.78 12.07 -1.76
N LEU A 24 0.10 11.10 -1.49
CA LEU A 24 0.64 10.19 -2.51
C LEU A 24 -0.45 9.28 -3.09
N LEU A 25 -1.30 8.69 -2.23
CA LEU A 25 -2.46 7.91 -2.67
C LEU A 25 -3.39 8.74 -3.56
N GLU A 26 -3.70 9.97 -3.16
CA GLU A 26 -4.59 10.85 -3.92
C GLU A 26 -3.96 11.28 -5.25
N ARG A 27 -2.67 11.58 -5.29
CA ARG A 27 -1.95 11.95 -6.53
C ARG A 27 -2.13 10.90 -7.62
N TYR A 28 -2.18 9.61 -7.24
CA TYR A 28 -2.29 8.50 -8.19
C TYR A 28 -3.64 7.77 -8.16
N HIS A 29 -4.65 8.31 -7.46
CA HIS A 29 -5.96 7.71 -7.41
C HIS A 29 -6.65 7.82 -8.78
N ALA A 30 -7.32 6.76 -9.23
CA ALA A 30 -7.98 6.69 -10.54
C ALA A 30 -8.96 7.85 -10.81
N LYS A 31 -9.57 8.39 -9.75
CA LYS A 31 -10.50 9.52 -9.80
C LYS A 31 -9.83 10.87 -10.13
N ASN A 32 -8.53 10.98 -9.88
CA ASN A 32 -7.74 12.21 -10.01
C ASN A 32 -6.85 12.21 -11.26
N LEU A 33 -6.85 11.12 -12.03
CA LEU A 33 -6.02 10.94 -13.23
C LEU A 33 -6.88 10.97 -14.50
N ALA A 34 -6.38 11.62 -15.54
CA ALA A 34 -7.04 11.69 -16.84
C ALA A 34 -6.08 11.37 -18.00
N GLY A 35 -6.63 10.88 -19.10
CA GLY A 35 -5.87 10.62 -20.34
C GLY A 35 -4.64 9.74 -20.13
N GLU A 36 -3.51 10.17 -20.68
CA GLU A 36 -2.23 9.44 -20.66
C GLU A 36 -1.70 9.17 -19.23
N GLN A 37 -2.04 10.02 -18.25
CA GLN A 37 -1.61 9.80 -16.87
C GLN A 37 -2.15 8.48 -16.30
N ARG A 38 -3.36 8.08 -16.71
CA ARG A 38 -3.96 6.81 -16.30
C ARG A 38 -3.30 5.60 -16.97
N ALA A 39 -2.69 5.78 -18.14
CA ALA A 39 -1.95 4.73 -18.82
C ALA A 39 -0.67 4.35 -18.06
N ASN A 40 -0.13 5.26 -17.24
CA ASN A 40 1.02 5.03 -16.37
C ASN A 40 0.65 4.38 -15.02
N GLY A 41 -0.49 3.69 -14.94
CA GLY A 41 -0.97 3.02 -13.72
C GLY A 41 -1.67 3.95 -12.73
N PHE A 42 -2.51 3.35 -11.88
CA PHE A 42 -3.32 4.07 -10.90
C PHE A 42 -3.66 3.18 -9.69
N VAL A 43 -4.05 3.80 -8.58
CA VAL A 43 -4.64 3.12 -7.42
C VAL A 43 -6.13 3.41 -7.31
N THR A 44 -6.88 2.52 -6.68
CA THR A 44 -8.33 2.69 -6.45
C THR A 44 -8.72 2.64 -4.97
N THR A 45 -7.74 2.39 -4.10
CA THR A 45 -7.96 2.38 -2.66
C THR A 45 -8.11 3.82 -2.17
N ASP A 46 -9.24 4.11 -1.53
CA ASP A 46 -9.51 5.40 -0.89
C ASP A 46 -9.72 5.16 0.60
N MET A 47 -8.76 5.61 1.40
CA MET A 47 -8.84 5.64 2.86
C MET A 47 -8.72 7.08 3.34
N THR A 48 -9.42 7.42 4.41
CA THR A 48 -9.25 8.70 5.11
C THR A 48 -7.91 8.72 5.86
N GLN A 49 -7.44 9.90 6.26
CA GLN A 49 -6.25 10.00 7.11
C GLN A 49 -6.45 9.22 8.42
N GLN A 50 -7.65 9.29 9.03
CA GLN A 50 -7.96 8.52 10.23
C GLN A 50 -7.82 7.02 10.00
N GLN A 51 -8.37 6.49 8.90
CA GLN A 51 -8.24 5.07 8.57
C GLN A 51 -6.79 4.66 8.32
N LEU A 52 -5.99 5.51 7.69
CA LEU A 52 -4.56 5.26 7.48
C LEU A 52 -3.78 5.27 8.81
N SER A 53 -4.07 6.21 9.72
CA SER A 53 -3.49 6.24 11.07
C SER A 53 -3.88 5.00 11.87
N GLU A 54 -5.14 4.59 11.82
CA GLU A 54 -5.63 3.36 12.48
C GLU A 54 -4.94 2.12 11.90
N LEU A 55 -4.85 2.01 10.57
CA LEU A 55 -4.14 0.91 9.90
C LEU A 55 -2.66 0.86 10.31
N SER A 56 -2.00 2.03 10.36
CA SER A 56 -0.59 2.14 10.74
C SER A 56 -0.35 1.75 12.20
N SER A 57 -1.16 2.28 13.12
CA SER A 57 -0.96 2.12 14.56
C SER A 57 -1.47 0.78 15.11
N ALA A 58 -2.60 0.28 14.61
CA ALA A 58 -3.21 -0.95 15.10
C ALA A 58 -2.65 -2.21 14.42
N GLU A 59 -2.30 -2.13 13.13
CA GLU A 59 -1.92 -3.31 12.34
C GLU A 59 -0.51 -3.25 11.76
N SER A 60 0.24 -2.16 11.97
CA SER A 60 1.51 -1.91 11.25
C SER A 60 1.32 -2.00 9.73
N GLY A 61 0.14 -1.63 9.25
CA GLY A 61 -0.33 -1.89 7.89
C GLY A 61 0.07 -0.86 6.85
N VAL A 62 0.94 0.08 7.19
CA VAL A 62 1.41 1.15 6.30
C VAL A 62 2.93 1.13 6.29
N VAL A 63 3.51 0.56 5.23
CA VAL A 63 4.95 0.58 4.97
C VAL A 63 5.23 1.71 3.98
N ILE A 64 6.25 2.52 4.23
CA ILE A 64 6.61 3.66 3.37
C ILE A 64 8.06 3.60 2.94
N ALA A 65 8.32 4.13 1.75
CA ALA A 65 9.64 4.46 1.24
C ALA A 65 9.85 5.96 1.37
N VAL A 66 10.94 6.36 2.03
CA VAL A 66 11.30 7.76 2.29
C VAL A 66 12.62 8.08 1.61
N ASP A 67 12.66 9.15 0.81
CA ASP A 67 13.93 9.70 0.31
C ASP A 67 14.50 10.67 1.35
N ARG A 68 15.59 10.25 2.01
CA ARG A 68 16.25 11.04 3.07
C ARG A 68 16.89 12.34 2.58
N SER A 69 17.15 12.49 1.29
CA SER A 69 17.76 13.72 0.74
C SER A 69 16.78 14.90 0.79
N CYS A 70 15.48 14.63 0.78
CA CYS A 70 14.43 15.65 0.82
C CYS A 70 13.36 15.40 1.90
N ASP A 71 13.52 14.33 2.69
CA ASP A 71 12.60 13.89 3.75
C ASP A 71 11.15 13.76 3.25
N LYS A 72 10.96 13.02 2.14
CA LYS A 72 9.64 12.83 1.51
C LYS A 72 9.24 11.38 1.41
N VAL A 73 7.94 11.12 1.58
CA VAL A 73 7.34 9.83 1.23
C VAL A 73 7.25 9.70 -0.28
N ILE A 74 8.01 8.77 -0.84
CA ILE A 74 8.11 8.52 -2.28
C ILE A 74 7.44 7.20 -2.71
N GLY A 75 7.06 6.37 -1.74
CA GLY A 75 6.36 5.13 -1.98
C GLY A 75 5.64 4.63 -0.74
N LEU A 76 4.62 3.82 -0.94
CA LEU A 76 3.88 3.16 0.12
C LEU A 76 3.40 1.78 -0.31
N LEU A 77 3.21 0.91 0.67
CA LEU A 77 2.52 -0.37 0.58
C LEU A 77 1.52 -0.42 1.74
N LEU A 78 0.24 -0.63 1.41
CA LEU A 78 -0.78 -0.90 2.43
C LEU A 78 -0.96 -2.41 2.60
N GLY A 79 -1.21 -2.84 3.82
CA GLY A 79 -1.59 -4.21 4.15
C GLY A 79 -2.51 -4.20 5.35
N GLY A 80 -3.67 -4.84 5.23
CA GLY A 80 -4.66 -4.86 6.31
C GLY A 80 -5.28 -6.23 6.48
N SER A 81 -5.62 -6.56 7.72
CA SER A 81 -6.37 -7.77 8.03
C SER A 81 -7.74 -7.75 7.33
N TRP A 82 -8.28 -8.94 7.09
CA TRP A 82 -9.64 -9.06 6.53
C TRP A 82 -10.69 -8.44 7.46
N GLU A 83 -10.43 -8.40 8.77
CA GLU A 83 -11.30 -7.78 9.77
C GLU A 83 -11.29 -6.25 9.65
N PHE A 84 -10.10 -5.64 9.57
CA PHE A 84 -9.95 -4.20 9.36
C PHE A 84 -10.61 -3.74 8.06
N LEU A 85 -10.47 -4.53 7.00
CA LEU A 85 -11.02 -4.24 5.69
C LEU A 85 -12.50 -4.61 5.52
N SER A 86 -13.09 -5.32 6.49
CA SER A 86 -14.49 -5.76 6.44
C SER A 86 -15.55 -4.65 6.32
N PRO A 87 -15.30 -3.37 6.69
CA PRO A 87 -16.23 -2.28 6.41
C PRO A 87 -16.49 -2.07 4.91
N TRP A 88 -15.54 -2.44 4.04
CA TRP A 88 -15.75 -2.41 2.59
C TRP A 88 -16.40 -3.73 2.11
N PRO A 89 -17.58 -3.68 1.49
CA PRO A 89 -18.35 -4.90 1.14
C PRO A 89 -17.58 -5.92 0.30
N MET A 90 -16.68 -5.45 -0.58
CA MET A 90 -15.85 -6.31 -1.41
C MET A 90 -14.93 -7.20 -0.58
N PHE A 91 -14.21 -6.63 0.40
CA PHE A 91 -13.31 -7.40 1.26
C PHE A 91 -14.06 -8.34 2.20
N LYS A 92 -15.22 -7.91 2.71
CA LYS A 92 -16.12 -8.79 3.48
C LYS A 92 -16.54 -10.02 2.66
N TYR A 93 -16.93 -9.82 1.41
CA TYR A 93 -17.30 -10.92 0.51
C TYR A 93 -16.10 -11.83 0.23
N MET A 94 -14.96 -11.26 -0.15
CA MET A 94 -13.72 -12.03 -0.41
C MET A 94 -13.30 -12.87 0.80
N ALA A 95 -13.32 -12.31 2.01
CA ALA A 95 -13.02 -13.03 3.24
C ALA A 95 -13.97 -14.22 3.45
N SER A 96 -15.25 -14.07 3.11
CA SER A 96 -16.25 -15.12 3.30
C SER A 96 -16.05 -16.34 2.38
N ILE A 97 -15.49 -16.14 1.19
CA ILE A 97 -15.25 -17.21 0.21
C ILE A 97 -13.81 -17.72 0.22
N LEU A 98 -12.92 -17.13 1.02
CA LEU A 98 -11.48 -17.43 0.98
C LEU A 98 -11.19 -18.92 1.23
N ASN A 99 -11.95 -19.53 2.15
CA ASN A 99 -11.85 -20.95 2.54
C ASN A 99 -12.31 -21.95 1.45
N GLU A 100 -12.89 -21.46 0.34
CA GLU A 100 -13.21 -22.27 -0.85
C GLU A 100 -11.96 -22.51 -1.73
N TYR A 101 -10.93 -21.67 -1.58
CA TYR A 101 -9.71 -21.74 -2.36
C TYR A 101 -8.58 -22.46 -1.63
N ARG A 102 -7.65 -23.03 -2.40
CA ARG A 102 -6.46 -23.71 -1.87
C ARG A 102 -5.20 -23.24 -2.56
N TYR A 103 -4.14 -23.08 -1.78
CA TYR A 103 -2.77 -22.87 -2.28
C TYR A 103 -1.86 -23.93 -1.68
N GLN A 104 -1.12 -24.65 -2.52
CA GLN A 104 -0.23 -25.75 -2.10
C GLN A 104 -0.94 -26.76 -1.15
N GLY A 105 -2.21 -27.09 -1.46
CA GLY A 105 -3.03 -28.03 -0.68
C GLY A 105 -3.66 -27.46 0.60
N LYS A 106 -3.24 -26.28 1.07
CA LYS A 106 -3.81 -25.61 2.26
C LYS A 106 -4.98 -24.72 1.86
N LYS A 107 -6.05 -24.71 2.66
CA LYS A 107 -7.14 -23.73 2.50
C LYS A 107 -6.60 -22.34 2.81
N LEU A 108 -7.05 -21.35 2.04
CA LEU A 108 -6.79 -19.95 2.38
C LEU A 108 -7.74 -19.55 3.53
N ASP A 109 -7.22 -18.88 4.55
CA ASP A 109 -7.98 -18.54 5.75
C ASP A 109 -7.75 -17.08 6.15
N ALA A 110 -8.81 -16.39 6.55
CA ALA A 110 -8.78 -14.97 6.88
C ALA A 110 -8.02 -14.68 8.19
N ALA A 111 -7.93 -15.64 9.11
CA ALA A 111 -7.17 -15.49 10.34
C ALA A 111 -5.66 -15.69 10.13
N SER A 112 -5.24 -16.38 9.07
CA SER A 112 -3.83 -16.64 8.76
C SER A 112 -3.33 -15.92 7.51
N SER A 113 -4.09 -14.95 7.00
CA SER A 113 -3.72 -14.14 5.84
C SER A 113 -4.24 -12.73 5.99
N TYR A 114 -3.78 -11.84 5.14
CA TYR A 114 -4.21 -10.46 5.07
C TYR A 114 -4.22 -10.03 3.61
N GLN A 115 -4.92 -8.94 3.31
CA GLN A 115 -4.89 -8.35 1.98
C GLN A 115 -3.78 -7.31 1.94
N TYR A 116 -2.83 -7.48 1.01
CA TYR A 116 -1.87 -6.44 0.68
C TYR A 116 -2.33 -5.65 -0.55
N GLY A 117 -1.93 -4.39 -0.61
CA GLY A 117 -2.21 -3.47 -1.70
C GLY A 117 -2.99 -2.22 -1.27
N PRO A 118 -2.78 -1.09 -1.96
CA PRO A 118 -1.92 -0.96 -3.14
C PRO A 118 -0.44 -0.80 -2.75
N ILE A 119 0.43 -1.04 -3.73
CA ILE A 119 1.76 -0.43 -3.77
C ILE A 119 1.65 0.80 -4.64
N CYS A 120 2.05 1.95 -4.11
CA CYS A 120 2.06 3.21 -4.85
C CYS A 120 3.46 3.80 -4.80
N VAL A 121 4.03 4.13 -5.96
CA VAL A 121 5.38 4.71 -6.08
C VAL A 121 5.27 5.99 -6.90
N ALA A 122 5.85 7.07 -6.36
CA ALA A 122 5.97 8.34 -7.05
C ALA A 122 6.68 8.16 -8.40
N GLU A 123 6.16 8.81 -9.43
CA GLU A 123 6.51 8.59 -10.84
C GLU A 123 8.00 8.77 -11.08
N GLU A 124 8.58 9.81 -10.50
CA GLU A 124 10.00 10.13 -10.50
C GLU A 124 10.91 9.04 -9.90
N TYR A 125 10.36 8.09 -9.12
CA TYR A 125 11.10 6.97 -8.50
C TYR A 125 10.77 5.59 -9.10
N ARG A 126 9.91 5.53 -10.13
CA ARG A 126 9.55 4.26 -10.78
C ARG A 126 10.74 3.70 -11.58
N GLY A 127 10.80 2.37 -11.68
CA GLY A 127 11.89 1.67 -12.37
C GLY A 127 13.22 1.65 -11.58
N GLN A 128 13.24 2.17 -10.35
CA GLN A 128 14.44 2.23 -9.50
C GLN A 128 14.46 1.16 -8.39
N GLY A 129 13.54 0.18 -8.42
CA GLY A 129 13.49 -0.89 -7.43
C GLY A 129 12.69 -0.58 -6.15
N VAL A 130 12.04 0.59 -6.05
CA VAL A 130 11.33 1.00 -4.83
C VAL A 130 10.17 0.08 -4.46
N GLY A 131 9.43 -0.42 -5.45
CA GLY A 131 8.32 -1.34 -5.21
C GLY A 131 8.78 -2.68 -4.63
N GLU A 132 9.92 -3.17 -5.10
CA GLU A 132 10.58 -4.39 -4.61
C GLU A 132 11.09 -4.22 -3.19
N LEU A 133 11.65 -3.06 -2.85
CA LEU A 133 12.06 -2.75 -1.46
C LEU A 133 10.87 -2.70 -0.51
N LEU A 134 9.75 -2.11 -0.93
CA LEU A 134 8.51 -2.10 -0.15
C LEU A 134 7.97 -3.51 0.10
N LEU A 135 8.02 -4.39 -0.91
CA LEU A 135 7.58 -5.79 -0.81
C LEU A 135 8.48 -6.66 0.06
N ALA A 136 9.76 -6.32 0.18
CA ALA A 136 10.73 -7.10 0.93
C ALA A 136 10.77 -6.76 2.43
N TYR A 137 10.11 -5.68 2.85
CA TYR A 137 10.01 -5.23 4.24
C TYR A 137 8.97 -6.05 5.01
#